data_AF-A0A258LN03-F1
#
_entry.id   AF-A0A258LN03-F1
#
_cell.length_a   1.000
_cell.length_b   1.000
_cell.length_c   1.000
_cell.angle_alpha   90.00
_cell.angle_beta   90.00
_cell.angle_gamma   90.00
#
_symmetry.space_group_name_H-M   'P 1'
#
loop_
_entity.id
_entity.type
_entity.pdbx_description
1 polymer ?
#
loop_
_entity_poly.entity_id
_entity_poly.type
_entity_poly.pdbx_seq_one_letter_code
_entity_poly.pdbx_strand_id
1 'polypeptide(L)'
;ENYLHNEWQEIGQPDTLLLAIPLNIKRSRLIAEITQILSNSISNKPMQAKAKYQLLQKKTHLQTLKIGIKTLWLRALRPKSELWRIGAEAEVSKTYSNEVDSKAIKKTILTSQARQTLTIVTSRALLNATMVAENAARGIFPSNTKHPYAVKFNADEFHQVLAKQTAWAKQEKAKYR
;
A
#
# COMPACT_ATOMS: atom_id res chain seq x y z
N GLU A 1 17.73 49.66 8.97
CA GLU A 1 17.77 49.76 10.44
C GLU A 1 16.40 49.48 11.08
N ASN A 2 15.29 50.04 10.57
CA ASN A 2 13.94 49.82 11.12
C ASN A 2 13.49 48.35 11.28
N TYR A 3 13.87 47.46 10.34
CA TYR A 3 13.51 46.04 10.39
C TYR A 3 14.06 45.33 11.63
N LEU A 4 15.32 45.60 12.00
CA LEU A 4 15.98 44.92 13.13
C LEU A 4 15.42 45.35 14.49
N HIS A 5 14.95 46.60 14.59
CA HIS A 5 14.52 47.18 15.85
C HIS A 5 13.03 47.01 16.15
N ASN A 6 12.16 47.08 15.14
CA ASN A 6 10.71 46.97 15.36
C ASN A 6 10.15 45.63 14.86
N GLU A 7 10.28 45.36 13.56
CA GLU A 7 9.61 44.23 12.91
C GLU A 7 10.15 42.87 13.34
N TRP A 8 11.48 42.75 13.55
CA TRP A 8 12.08 41.48 13.97
C TRP A 8 11.69 41.06 15.40
N GLN A 9 11.45 42.05 16.29
CA GLN A 9 10.93 41.78 17.64
C GLN A 9 9.47 41.33 17.60
N GLU A 10 8.64 41.96 16.77
CA GLU A 10 7.21 41.59 16.61
C GLU A 10 7.01 40.18 16.02
N ILE A 11 7.94 39.72 15.17
CA ILE A 11 7.89 38.37 14.55
C ILE A 11 8.48 37.28 15.48
N GLY A 12 8.92 37.64 16.68
CA GLY A 12 9.39 36.68 17.67
C GLY A 12 10.81 36.15 17.43
N GLN A 13 11.68 36.97 16.82
CA GLN A 13 13.11 36.69 16.63
C GLN A 13 13.40 35.30 16.01
N PRO A 14 12.87 35.00 14.81
CA PRO A 14 13.17 33.75 14.13
C PRO A 14 14.66 33.61 13.82
N ASP A 15 15.13 32.38 13.64
CA ASP A 15 16.51 32.11 13.17
C ASP A 15 16.77 32.81 11.83
N THR A 16 17.73 33.73 11.83
CA THR A 16 18.10 34.54 10.66
C THR A 16 19.52 34.26 10.21
N LEU A 17 19.72 34.19 8.89
CA LEU A 17 21.05 34.16 8.29
C LEU A 17 21.40 35.55 7.76
N LEU A 18 22.50 36.12 8.24
CA LEU A 18 23.02 37.39 7.75
C LEU A 18 24.06 37.14 6.65
N LEU A 19 23.86 37.75 5.47
CA LEU A 19 24.71 37.58 4.30
C LEU A 19 25.35 38.91 3.90
N ALA A 20 26.68 38.94 3.83
CA ALA A 20 27.41 40.05 3.22
C ALA A 20 27.54 39.79 1.70
N ILE A 21 26.98 40.69 0.88
CA ILE A 21 26.94 40.53 -0.57
C ILE A 21 27.98 41.47 -1.22
N PRO A 22 29.03 40.95 -1.86
CA PRO A 22 29.93 41.77 -2.66
C PRO A 22 29.18 42.41 -3.84
N LEU A 23 29.39 43.71 -4.07
CA LEU A 23 28.71 44.44 -5.15
C LEU A 23 29.37 44.26 -6.53
N ASN A 24 30.49 43.55 -6.60
CA ASN A 24 31.33 43.41 -7.80
C ASN A 24 31.10 42.08 -8.57
N ILE A 25 30.15 41.26 -8.17
CA ILE A 25 29.84 39.97 -8.82
C ILE A 25 28.62 40.08 -9.72
N LYS A 26 28.58 39.24 -10.76
CA LYS A 26 27.39 39.12 -11.62
C LYS A 26 26.20 38.59 -10.80
N ARG A 27 25.04 39.23 -10.96
CA ARG A 27 23.79 38.86 -10.28
C ARG A 27 23.42 37.38 -10.41
N SER A 28 23.68 36.76 -11.57
CA SER A 28 23.40 35.35 -11.82
C SER A 28 24.18 34.41 -10.91
N ARG A 29 25.48 34.70 -10.69
CA ARG A 29 26.34 33.91 -9.81
C ARG A 29 25.94 34.08 -8.35
N LEU A 30 25.63 35.32 -7.97
CA LEU A 30 25.17 35.68 -6.63
C LEU A 30 23.88 34.93 -6.25
N ILE A 31 22.88 34.91 -7.14
CA ILE A 31 21.62 34.18 -6.90
C ILE A 31 21.87 32.67 -6.74
N ALA A 32 22.75 32.08 -7.54
CA ALA A 32 23.09 30.67 -7.43
C ALA A 32 23.74 30.35 -6.07
N GLU A 33 24.69 31.17 -5.62
CA GLU A 33 25.37 31.01 -4.33
C GLU A 33 24.39 31.20 -3.15
N ILE A 34 23.53 32.23 -3.18
CA ILE A 34 22.48 32.43 -2.16
C ILE A 34 21.54 31.23 -2.12
N THR A 35 21.10 30.71 -3.27
CA THR A 35 20.19 29.56 -3.33
C THR A 35 20.84 28.30 -2.72
N GLN A 36 22.14 28.10 -2.95
CA GLN A 36 22.89 27.00 -2.36
C GLN A 36 23.07 27.16 -0.83
N ILE A 37 23.29 28.37 -0.35
CA ILE A 37 23.40 28.63 1.09
C ILE A 37 22.03 28.44 1.78
N LEU A 38 20.95 28.92 1.16
CA LEU A 38 19.59 28.75 1.66
C LEU A 38 19.18 27.26 1.69
N SER A 39 19.52 26.48 0.67
CA SER A 39 19.20 25.05 0.65
C SER A 39 19.94 24.25 1.74
N ASN A 40 21.11 24.72 2.18
CA ASN A 40 21.87 24.11 3.26
C ASN A 40 21.41 24.56 4.66
N SER A 41 20.94 25.80 4.79
CA SER A 41 20.56 26.41 6.09
C SER A 41 19.09 26.20 6.45
N ILE A 42 18.20 26.14 5.44
CA ILE A 42 16.78 25.86 5.67
C ILE A 42 16.62 24.36 5.94
N SER A 43 16.76 23.99 7.22
CA SER A 43 16.47 22.65 7.75
C SER A 43 14.95 22.37 7.82
N ASN A 44 14.17 22.87 6.87
CA ASN A 44 12.73 22.57 6.77
C ASN A 44 12.49 21.29 5.96
N LYS A 45 13.34 20.27 6.09
CA LYS A 45 12.81 18.93 5.89
C LYS A 45 12.00 18.65 7.15
N PRO A 46 10.65 18.63 7.11
CA PRO A 46 9.89 18.18 8.26
C PRO A 46 10.51 16.86 8.67
N MET A 47 10.97 16.78 9.91
CA MET A 47 11.63 15.58 10.42
C MET A 47 10.61 14.46 10.25
N GLN A 48 10.75 13.68 9.18
CA GLN A 48 9.77 12.67 8.84
C GLN A 48 9.79 11.69 10.00
N ALA A 49 8.74 11.71 10.81
CA ALA A 49 8.62 10.83 11.95
C ALA A 49 8.87 9.42 11.45
N LYS A 50 9.97 8.80 11.88
CA LYS A 50 10.31 7.44 11.48
C LYS A 50 9.19 6.57 12.01
N ALA A 51 8.36 6.05 11.11
CA ALA A 51 7.31 5.12 11.49
C ALA A 51 7.94 3.94 12.26
N LYS A 52 7.25 3.48 13.31
CA LYS A 52 7.68 2.32 14.12
C LYS A 52 8.04 1.10 13.25
N TYR A 53 7.32 0.94 12.13
CA TYR A 53 7.59 -0.06 11.12
C TYR A 53 7.84 0.64 9.77
N GLN A 54 9.06 0.51 9.26
CA GLN A 54 9.41 1.05 7.94
C GLN A 54 9.18 -0.01 6.87
N LEU A 55 8.85 0.45 5.66
CA LEU A 55 8.76 -0.43 4.50
C LEU A 55 10.16 -0.90 4.10
N LEU A 56 10.35 -2.21 3.93
CA LEU A 56 11.61 -2.80 3.45
C LEU A 56 11.97 -2.36 2.04
N GLN A 57 10.97 -2.10 1.20
CA GLN A 57 11.14 -1.68 -0.18
C GLN A 57 10.32 -0.42 -0.44
N LYS A 58 10.93 0.55 -1.14
CA LYS A 58 10.28 1.81 -1.53
C LYS A 58 9.16 1.62 -2.56
N LYS A 59 9.18 0.52 -3.33
CA LYS A 59 8.24 0.26 -4.42
C LYS A 59 7.37 -0.96 -4.12
N THR A 60 6.21 -0.73 -3.50
CA THR A 60 5.11 -1.70 -3.48
C THR A 60 4.16 -1.44 -4.64
N HIS A 61 3.85 -2.46 -5.44
CA HIS A 61 2.78 -2.33 -6.41
C HIS A 61 1.42 -2.45 -5.71
N LEU A 62 0.84 -1.30 -5.33
CA LEU A 62 -0.42 -1.21 -4.58
C LEU A 62 -1.55 -2.05 -5.20
N GLN A 63 -1.61 -2.09 -6.53
CA GLN A 63 -2.61 -2.88 -7.24
C GLN A 63 -2.45 -4.38 -6.99
N THR A 64 -1.21 -4.88 -6.94
CA THR A 64 -0.95 -6.29 -6.62
C THR A 64 -1.38 -6.62 -5.20
N LEU A 65 -1.16 -5.71 -4.24
CA LEU A 65 -1.62 -5.88 -2.86
C LEU A 65 -3.15 -5.90 -2.78
N LYS A 66 -3.83 -4.98 -3.48
CA LYS A 66 -5.31 -4.93 -3.56
C LYS A 66 -5.87 -6.24 -4.13
N ILE A 67 -5.32 -6.71 -5.24
CA ILE A 67 -5.70 -7.98 -5.86
C ILE A 67 -5.45 -9.14 -4.90
N GLY A 68 -4.30 -9.19 -4.22
CA GLY A 68 -3.96 -10.23 -3.26
C GLY A 68 -4.94 -10.30 -2.09
N ILE A 69 -5.24 -9.15 -1.46
CA ILE A 69 -6.23 -9.04 -0.39
C ILE A 69 -7.60 -9.47 -0.90
N LYS A 70 -8.06 -8.95 -2.04
CA LYS A 70 -9.34 -9.34 -2.65
C LYS A 70 -9.41 -10.85 -2.85
N THR A 71 -8.36 -11.46 -3.38
CA THR A 71 -8.27 -12.91 -3.63
C THR A 71 -8.40 -13.72 -2.33
N LEU A 72 -7.69 -13.33 -1.26
CA LEU A 72 -7.78 -13.98 0.06
C LEU A 72 -9.18 -13.89 0.64
N TRP A 73 -9.78 -12.70 0.61
CA TRP A 73 -11.13 -12.46 1.11
C TRP A 73 -12.16 -13.27 0.36
N LEU A 74 -12.11 -13.30 -0.97
CA LEU A 74 -13.04 -14.10 -1.78
C LEU A 74 -12.87 -15.60 -1.52
N ARG A 75 -11.63 -16.07 -1.34
CA ARG A 75 -11.35 -17.47 -0.99
C ARG A 75 -11.89 -17.83 0.40
N ALA A 76 -11.76 -16.95 1.38
CA ALA A 76 -12.36 -17.13 2.71
C ALA A 76 -13.89 -17.06 2.67
N LEU A 77 -14.47 -16.19 1.87
CA LEU A 77 -15.93 -16.08 1.74
C LEU A 77 -16.54 -17.32 1.08
N ARG A 78 -15.83 -17.92 0.12
CA ARG A 78 -16.29 -19.10 -0.63
C ARG A 78 -15.21 -20.19 -0.70
N PRO A 79 -14.95 -20.93 0.40
CA PRO A 79 -13.88 -21.93 0.46
C PRO A 79 -13.98 -23.04 -0.60
N LYS A 80 -15.21 -23.42 -0.96
CA LYS A 80 -15.50 -24.48 -1.94
C LYS A 80 -15.55 -24.01 -3.39
N SER A 81 -15.44 -22.69 -3.64
CA SER A 81 -15.48 -22.17 -5.01
C SER A 81 -14.24 -22.58 -5.80
N GLU A 82 -14.44 -22.86 -7.10
CA GLU A 82 -13.35 -23.07 -8.04
C GLU A 82 -12.43 -21.84 -8.09
N LEU A 83 -11.12 -22.05 -8.15
CA LEU A 83 -10.14 -20.96 -8.10
C LEU A 83 -10.28 -19.99 -9.28
N TRP A 84 -10.62 -20.47 -10.48
CA TRP A 84 -10.80 -19.56 -11.62
C TRP A 84 -11.94 -18.55 -11.41
N ARG A 85 -13.00 -18.91 -10.67
CA ARG A 85 -14.10 -17.99 -10.34
C ARG A 85 -13.62 -16.90 -9.40
N ILE A 86 -12.87 -17.30 -8.37
CA ILE A 86 -12.22 -16.38 -7.43
C ILE A 86 -11.26 -15.46 -8.19
N GLY A 87 -10.45 -16.01 -9.10
CA GLY A 87 -9.51 -15.27 -9.93
C GLY A 87 -10.16 -14.23 -10.82
N ALA A 88 -11.22 -14.63 -11.53
CA ALA A 88 -11.99 -13.74 -12.39
C ALA A 88 -12.59 -12.59 -11.59
N GLU A 89 -13.25 -12.90 -10.46
CA GLU A 89 -13.87 -11.87 -9.63
C GLU A 89 -12.84 -10.98 -8.91
N ALA A 90 -11.69 -11.53 -8.53
CA ALA A 90 -10.57 -10.77 -7.95
C ALA A 90 -9.76 -9.98 -9.00
N GLU A 91 -10.03 -10.18 -10.30
CA GLU A 91 -9.32 -9.56 -11.42
C GLU A 91 -7.80 -9.84 -11.39
N VAL A 92 -7.41 -11.10 -11.09
CA VAL A 92 -5.99 -11.48 -10.98
C VAL A 92 -5.22 -11.36 -12.29
N SER A 93 -5.93 -11.37 -13.42
CA SER A 93 -5.37 -11.12 -14.75
C SER A 93 -6.33 -10.27 -15.56
N LYS A 94 -5.88 -9.11 -16.06
CA LYS A 94 -6.71 -8.22 -16.89
C LYS A 94 -7.21 -8.90 -18.16
N THR A 95 -6.39 -9.76 -18.76
CA THR A 95 -6.72 -10.47 -20.00
C THR A 95 -7.76 -11.56 -19.73
N TYR A 96 -7.41 -12.55 -18.91
CA TYR A 96 -8.24 -13.75 -18.74
C TYR A 96 -9.46 -13.54 -17.85
N SER A 97 -9.45 -12.57 -16.92
CA SER A 97 -10.62 -12.31 -16.07
C SER A 97 -11.80 -11.75 -16.87
N ASN A 98 -11.54 -11.05 -17.98
CA ASN A 98 -12.58 -10.50 -18.85
C ASN A 98 -13.13 -11.54 -19.84
N GLU A 99 -12.41 -12.64 -20.07
CA GLU A 99 -12.82 -13.72 -20.99
C GLU A 99 -13.81 -14.71 -20.35
N VAL A 100 -13.99 -14.66 -19.03
CA VAL A 100 -14.85 -15.59 -18.30
C VAL A 100 -15.81 -14.85 -17.38
N ASP A 101 -17.08 -15.28 -17.39
CA ASP A 101 -18.01 -14.87 -16.35
C ASP A 101 -17.82 -15.74 -15.10
N SER A 102 -17.43 -15.11 -13.99
CA SER A 102 -17.25 -15.74 -12.67
C SER A 102 -18.50 -16.46 -12.16
N LYS A 103 -19.70 -16.04 -12.61
CA LYS A 103 -21.00 -16.61 -12.23
C LYS A 103 -21.54 -17.62 -13.23
N ALA A 104 -20.86 -17.86 -14.34
CA ALA A 104 -21.31 -18.79 -15.38
C ALA A 104 -21.57 -20.19 -14.79
N ILE A 105 -22.74 -20.76 -15.09
CA ILE A 105 -23.15 -22.08 -14.57
C ILE A 105 -22.43 -23.21 -15.33
N LYS A 106 -22.34 -23.09 -16.66
CA LYS A 106 -21.78 -24.14 -17.53
C LYS A 106 -20.32 -23.88 -17.93
N LYS A 107 -19.59 -24.96 -18.18
CA LYS A 107 -18.24 -24.92 -18.77
C LYS A 107 -18.39 -24.89 -20.29
N THR A 108 -17.78 -23.90 -20.94
CA THR A 108 -17.77 -23.78 -22.40
C THR A 108 -16.35 -24.02 -22.90
N ILE A 109 -16.20 -24.78 -23.98
CA ILE A 109 -14.89 -25.14 -24.58
C ILE A 109 -14.05 -23.88 -24.86
N LEU A 110 -14.68 -22.83 -25.40
CA LEU A 110 -14.05 -21.54 -25.70
C LEU A 110 -13.37 -20.88 -24.48
N THR A 111 -13.91 -21.10 -23.27
CA THR A 111 -13.39 -20.50 -22.03
C THR A 111 -12.42 -21.41 -21.27
N SER A 112 -12.15 -22.61 -21.78
CA SER A 112 -11.38 -23.63 -21.05
C SER A 112 -9.97 -23.16 -20.70
N GLN A 113 -9.26 -22.58 -21.68
CA GLN A 113 -7.90 -22.06 -21.51
C GLN A 113 -7.83 -20.91 -20.49
N ALA A 114 -8.77 -19.97 -20.58
CA ALA A 114 -8.86 -18.84 -19.65
C ALA A 114 -9.09 -19.33 -18.21
N ARG A 115 -9.99 -20.31 -18.00
CA ARG A 115 -10.24 -20.90 -16.68
C ARG A 115 -9.02 -21.63 -16.12
N GLN A 116 -8.32 -22.40 -16.95
CA GLN A 116 -7.10 -23.09 -16.51
C GLN A 116 -6.02 -22.10 -16.10
N THR A 117 -5.79 -21.08 -16.93
CA THR A 117 -4.82 -20.02 -16.65
C THR A 117 -5.18 -19.26 -15.37
N LEU A 118 -6.44 -18.86 -15.22
CA LEU A 118 -6.92 -18.22 -14.00
C LEU A 118 -6.76 -19.10 -12.77
N THR A 119 -7.01 -20.40 -12.85
CA THR A 119 -6.77 -21.33 -11.72
C THR A 119 -5.32 -21.27 -11.26
N ILE A 120 -4.36 -21.31 -12.20
CA ILE A 120 -2.93 -21.27 -11.90
C ILE A 120 -2.53 -19.91 -11.31
N VAL A 121 -2.92 -18.81 -11.97
CA VAL A 121 -2.55 -17.45 -11.54
C VAL A 121 -3.19 -17.11 -10.19
N THR A 122 -4.43 -17.55 -9.94
CA THR A 122 -5.10 -17.36 -8.65
C THR A 122 -4.41 -18.13 -7.53
N SER A 123 -4.00 -19.37 -7.79
CA SER A 123 -3.22 -20.16 -6.81
C SER A 123 -1.93 -19.44 -6.42
N ARG A 124 -1.21 -18.88 -7.41
CA ARG A 124 -0.01 -18.06 -7.16
C ARG A 124 -0.33 -16.76 -6.41
N ALA A 125 -1.41 -16.08 -6.77
CA ALA A 125 -1.85 -14.85 -6.10
C ALA A 125 -2.20 -15.12 -4.63
N LEU A 126 -2.90 -16.22 -4.33
CA LEU A 126 -3.18 -16.67 -2.97
C LEU A 126 -1.89 -16.91 -2.20
N LEU A 127 -0.97 -17.73 -2.74
CA LEU A 127 0.30 -17.99 -2.07
C LEU A 127 1.06 -16.69 -1.78
N ASN A 128 1.22 -15.81 -2.77
CA ASN A 128 1.90 -14.54 -2.59
C ASN A 128 1.22 -13.67 -1.52
N ALA A 129 -0.10 -13.56 -1.56
CA ALA A 129 -0.86 -12.76 -0.60
C ALA A 129 -0.73 -13.33 0.82
N THR A 130 -0.77 -14.65 1.00
CA THR A 130 -0.54 -15.28 2.31
C THR A 130 0.86 -14.97 2.84
N MET A 131 1.90 -15.08 2.01
CA MET A 131 3.28 -14.78 2.43
C MET A 131 3.44 -13.29 2.76
N VAL A 132 2.82 -12.39 2.00
CA VAL A 132 2.81 -10.96 2.32
C VAL A 132 2.15 -10.69 3.65
N ALA A 133 1.02 -11.32 3.95
CA ALA A 133 0.35 -11.16 5.24
C ALA A 133 1.19 -11.71 6.41
N GLU A 134 1.76 -12.91 6.25
CA GLU A 134 2.61 -13.55 7.27
C GLU A 134 3.88 -12.73 7.54
N ASN A 135 4.56 -12.25 6.49
CA ASN A 135 5.74 -11.42 6.65
C ASN A 135 5.38 -10.05 7.24
N ALA A 136 4.24 -9.46 6.88
CA ALA A 136 3.76 -8.22 7.49
C ALA A 136 3.49 -8.36 8.98
N ALA A 137 2.88 -9.47 9.42
CA ALA A 137 2.68 -9.77 10.84
C ALA A 137 4.00 -9.88 11.62
N ARG A 138 5.12 -10.16 10.94
CA ARG A 138 6.48 -10.25 11.50
C ARG A 138 7.30 -8.97 11.33
N GLY A 139 6.70 -7.89 10.84
CA GLY A 139 7.39 -6.61 10.59
C GLY A 139 8.25 -6.60 9.33
N ILE A 140 8.15 -7.62 8.47
CA ILE A 140 8.86 -7.76 7.21
C ILE A 140 7.89 -7.39 6.08
N PHE A 141 7.69 -6.10 5.83
CA PHE A 141 6.76 -5.66 4.80
C PHE A 141 7.37 -4.57 3.91
N PRO A 142 7.15 -4.59 2.58
CA PRO A 142 6.55 -5.67 1.79
C PRO A 142 7.52 -6.84 1.58
N SER A 143 7.05 -8.09 1.70
CA SER A 143 7.79 -9.26 1.24
C SER A 143 6.86 -10.44 0.99
N ASN A 144 7.02 -11.15 -0.12
CA ASN A 144 6.35 -12.42 -0.38
C ASN A 144 7.29 -13.63 -0.24
N THR A 145 8.47 -13.45 0.37
CA THR A 145 9.40 -14.55 0.62
C THR A 145 8.73 -15.61 1.49
N LYS A 146 8.91 -16.88 1.13
CA LYS A 146 8.39 -17.98 1.95
C LYS A 146 9.08 -17.97 3.30
N HIS A 147 8.29 -17.95 4.37
CA HIS A 147 8.81 -18.00 5.73
C HIS A 147 8.69 -19.43 6.27
N PRO A 148 9.74 -20.01 6.91
CA PRO A 148 9.72 -21.39 7.42
C PRO A 148 8.57 -21.67 8.39
N TYR A 149 8.24 -20.66 9.20
CA TYR A 149 7.17 -20.71 10.20
C TYR A 149 5.88 -20.01 9.75
N ALA A 150 5.65 -19.87 8.44
CA ALA A 150 4.41 -19.30 7.93
C ALA A 150 3.23 -20.23 8.24
N VAL A 151 2.15 -19.67 8.80
CA VAL A 151 0.92 -20.44 9.04
C VAL A 151 0.25 -20.71 7.70
N LYS A 152 -0.21 -21.94 7.49
CA LYS A 152 -0.94 -22.31 6.28
C LYS A 152 -2.32 -21.68 6.30
N PHE A 153 -2.65 -20.93 5.26
CA PHE A 153 -3.98 -20.37 5.10
C PHE A 153 -5.06 -21.46 5.03
N ASN A 154 -6.05 -21.36 5.92
CA ASN A 154 -7.19 -22.25 5.98
C ASN A 154 -8.48 -21.48 5.62
N ALA A 155 -8.99 -21.73 4.41
CA ALA A 155 -10.16 -21.00 3.91
C ALA A 155 -11.42 -21.22 4.76
N ASP A 156 -11.62 -22.44 5.28
CA ASP A 156 -12.81 -22.79 6.08
C ASP A 156 -12.76 -22.15 7.47
N GLU A 157 -11.58 -22.09 8.08
CA GLU A 157 -11.38 -21.38 9.35
C GLU A 157 -11.69 -19.89 9.19
N PHE A 158 -11.08 -19.24 8.19
CA PHE A 158 -11.34 -17.84 7.92
C PHE A 158 -12.81 -17.57 7.55
N HIS A 159 -13.48 -18.49 6.86
CA HIS A 159 -14.91 -18.39 6.60
C HIS A 159 -15.73 -18.28 7.90
N GLN A 160 -15.43 -19.14 8.88
CA GLN A 160 -16.09 -19.11 10.18
C GLN A 160 -15.79 -17.82 10.95
N VAL A 161 -14.55 -17.35 10.92
CA VAL A 161 -14.14 -16.07 11.54
C VAL A 161 -14.93 -14.90 10.92
N LEU A 162 -15.01 -14.83 9.59
CA LEU A 162 -15.76 -13.78 8.89
C LEU A 162 -17.26 -13.84 9.18
N ALA A 163 -17.84 -15.03 9.26
CA ALA A 163 -19.24 -15.21 9.61
C ALA A 163 -19.54 -14.71 11.03
N LYS A 164 -18.69 -15.06 12.01
CA LYS A 164 -18.79 -14.57 13.40
C LYS A 164 -18.65 -13.05 13.46
N GLN A 165 -17.66 -12.49 12.77
CA GLN A 165 -17.44 -11.04 12.73
C GLN A 165 -18.65 -10.30 12.12
N THR A 166 -19.22 -10.84 11.05
CA THR A 166 -20.39 -10.24 10.38
C THR A 166 -21.63 -10.29 11.29
N ALA A 167 -21.85 -11.41 11.98
CA ALA A 167 -22.94 -11.55 12.94
C ALA A 167 -22.78 -10.56 14.11
N TRP A 168 -21.58 -10.45 14.67
CA TRP A 168 -21.26 -9.47 15.71
C TRP A 168 -21.49 -8.03 15.21
N ALA A 169 -20.98 -7.67 14.04
CA ALA A 169 -21.13 -6.32 13.49
C ALA A 169 -22.61 -5.95 13.24
N LYS A 170 -23.44 -6.95 12.87
CA LYS A 170 -24.90 -6.77 12.73
C LYS A 170 -25.57 -6.50 14.08
N GLN A 171 -25.21 -7.26 15.11
CA GLN A 171 -25.72 -7.05 16.47
C GLN A 171 -25.31 -5.70 17.02
N GLU A 172 -24.04 -5.32 16.86
CA GLU A 172 -23.51 -4.05 17.37
C GLU A 172 -24.20 -2.86 16.71
N LYS A 173 -24.40 -2.88 15.39
CA LYS A 173 -25.17 -1.85 14.68
C LYS A 173 -26.63 -1.76 15.13
N ALA A 174 -27.24 -2.86 15.54
CA ALA A 174 -28.62 -2.88 16.03
C ALA A 174 -28.76 -2.25 17.42
N LYS A 175 -27.69 -2.18 18.22
CA LYS A 175 -27.71 -1.52 19.55
C LYS A 175 -27.76 0.00 19.44
N TYR A 176 -27.22 0.57 18.38
CA TYR A 176 -27.16 2.02 18.14
C TYR A 176 -28.22 2.51 17.13
N ARG A 177 -29.22 1.68 16.83
CA ARG A 177 -30.39 2.02 16.02
C ARG A 177 -31.63 2.00 16.90
#